data_AF-A0A7X8LRZ7-F1
#
_entry.id   AF-A0A7X8LRZ7-F1
#
_cell.length_a   1.000
_cell.length_b   1.000
_cell.length_c   1.000
_cell.angle_alpha   90.00
_cell.angle_beta   90.00
_cell.angle_gamma   90.00
#
_symmetry.space_group_name_H-M   'P 1'
#
loop_
_entity.id
_entity.type
_entity.pdbx_description
1 polymer ?
#
loop_
_entity_poly.entity_id
_entity_poly.type
_entity_poly.pdbx_seq_one_letter_code
_entity_poly.pdbx_strand_id
1 'polypeptide(L)'
;MTDNRWPFKALKYAVLGLLSLAIITEISLRVMGLSGKLAGTAFGYSRPAGSRLVLCEGGSMVWGVDGQSFPLQLQGVLDKRGKGRFAVLNRGVPGANFAQTFSRVKDDLGKYRPDFVVYVPPNNDYWN
;
A
#
# COMPACT_ATOMS: atom_id res chain seq x y z
N MET A 1 5.27 60.71 8.91
CA MET A 1 5.99 59.42 8.96
C MET A 1 4.97 58.31 8.82
N THR A 2 4.70 57.88 7.59
CA THR A 2 3.82 56.73 7.34
C THR A 2 4.63 55.45 7.59
N ASP A 3 4.12 54.63 8.50
CA ASP A 3 4.74 53.37 8.94
C ASP A 3 4.80 52.37 7.78
N ASN A 4 5.94 52.32 7.08
CA ASN A 4 6.20 51.50 5.89
C ASN A 4 6.40 50.00 6.23
N ARG A 5 5.65 49.47 7.20
CA ARG A 5 5.68 48.07 7.64
C ARG A 5 4.68 47.17 6.88
N TRP A 6 3.91 47.75 5.97
CA TRP A 6 2.91 47.04 5.16
C TRP A 6 3.47 45.85 4.34
N PRO A 7 4.61 45.96 3.62
CA PRO A 7 5.14 44.82 2.88
C PRO A 7 5.58 43.66 3.78
N PHE A 8 6.09 43.95 4.98
CA PHE A 8 6.50 42.93 5.94
C PHE A 8 5.32 42.19 6.57
N LYS A 9 4.19 42.87 6.80
CA LYS A 9 2.96 42.22 7.29
C LYS A 9 2.36 41.33 6.20
N ALA A 10 2.23 41.83 4.97
CA ALA A 10 1.70 41.06 3.84
C ALA A 10 2.56 39.81 3.57
N LEU A 11 3.88 39.95 3.55
CA LEU A 11 4.81 38.83 3.39
C LEU A 11 4.70 37.81 4.54
N LYS A 12 4.58 38.27 5.79
CA LYS A 12 4.39 37.39 6.95
C LYS A 12 3.13 36.54 6.81
N TYR A 13 2.00 37.14 6.43
CA TYR A 13 0.75 36.38 6.25
C TYR A 13 0.80 35.43 5.06
N ALA A 14 1.47 35.81 3.96
CA ALA A 14 1.68 34.92 2.82
C ALA A 14 2.51 33.68 3.20
N VAL A 15 3.61 33.86 3.94
CA VAL A 15 4.44 32.76 4.44
C VAL A 15 3.66 31.87 5.41
N LEU A 16 2.93 32.46 6.36
CA LEU A 16 2.10 31.68 7.29
C LEU A 16 0.99 30.90 6.57
N GLY A 17 0.38 31.48 5.53
CA GLY A 17 -0.60 30.79 4.70
C GLY A 17 -0.01 29.60 3.96
N LEU A 18 1.16 29.78 3.33
CA LEU A 18 1.89 28.70 2.64
C LEU A 18 2.30 27.57 3.59
N LEU A 19 2.84 27.90 4.77
CA LEU A 19 3.19 26.91 5.78
C LEU A 19 1.96 26.15 6.29
N SER A 20 0.86 26.87 6.55
CA SER A 20 -0.39 26.25 7.00
C SER A 20 -0.94 25.29 5.94
N LEU A 21 -0.92 25.69 4.67
CA LEU A 21 -1.33 24.83 3.56
C LEU A 21 -0.46 23.58 3.48
N ALA A 22 0.87 23.73 3.53
CA ALA A 22 1.80 22.59 3.50
C ALA A 22 1.56 21.61 4.65
N ILE A 23 1.33 22.13 5.87
CA ILE A 23 1.02 21.29 7.05
C ILE A 23 -0.31 20.56 6.86
N ILE A 24 -1.35 21.26 6.41
CA ILE A 24 -2.67 20.65 6.17
C ILE A 24 -2.57 19.56 5.10
N THR A 25 -1.85 19.81 4.02
CA THR A 25 -1.60 18.84 2.95
C THR A 25 -0.88 17.61 3.48
N GLU A 26 0.22 17.77 4.22
CA GLU A 26 0.98 16.66 4.79
C GLU A 26 0.14 15.84 5.77
N ILE A 27 -0.61 16.49 6.67
CA ILE A 27 -1.50 15.79 7.61
C ILE A 27 -2.56 15.00 6.83
N SER A 28 -3.16 15.59 5.80
CA SER A 28 -4.17 14.93 4.98
C SER A 28 -3.59 13.69 4.27
N LEU A 29 -2.38 13.80 3.72
CA LEU A 29 -1.67 12.67 3.09
C LEU A 29 -1.36 11.56 4.09
N ARG A 30 -0.92 11.91 5.31
CA ARG A 30 -0.66 10.92 6.38
C ARG A 30 -1.95 10.21 6.82
N VAL A 31 -3.03 10.95 7.01
CA VAL A 31 -4.33 10.39 7.40
C VAL A 31 -4.89 9.48 6.32
N MET A 32 -4.77 9.84 5.03
CA MET A 32 -5.12 8.96 3.91
C MET A 32 -4.25 7.70 3.91
N GLY A 33 -2.93 7.82 4.07
CA GLY A 33 -2.02 6.69 4.12
C GLY A 33 -2.31 5.72 5.27
N LEU A 34 -2.66 6.24 6.46
CA LEU A 34 -3.06 5.43 7.61
C LEU A 34 -4.42 4.75 7.41
N SER A 35 -5.39 5.47 6.85
CA SER A 35 -6.72 4.92 6.54
C SER A 35 -6.65 3.79 5.52
N GLY A 36 -5.79 3.90 4.50
CA GLY A 36 -5.55 2.83 3.53
C GLY A 36 -4.96 1.57 4.17
N LYS A 37 -4.03 1.72 5.13
CA LYS A 37 -3.47 0.59 5.90
C LYS A 37 -4.53 -0.10 6.73
N LEU A 38 -5.39 0.67 7.42
CA LEU A 38 -6.46 0.13 8.27
C LEU A 38 -7.56 -0.56 7.46
N ALA A 39 -8.00 0.06 6.35
CA ALA A 39 -9.01 -0.52 5.47
C ALA A 39 -8.54 -1.85 4.84
N GLY A 40 -7.26 -1.92 4.45
CA GLY A 40 -6.66 -3.17 3.95
C GLY A 40 -6.53 -4.28 5.00
N THR A 41 -6.57 -3.95 6.29
CA THR A 41 -6.59 -4.94 7.39
C THR A 41 -8.00 -5.31 7.87
N ALA A 42 -8.99 -4.45 7.66
CA ALA A 42 -10.35 -4.61 8.18
C ALA A 42 -11.17 -5.66 7.42
N PHE A 43 -10.86 -5.92 6.15
CA PHE A 43 -11.43 -7.05 5.43
C PHE A 43 -10.68 -8.33 5.79
N GLY A 44 -11.19 -9.06 6.77
CA GLY A 44 -10.68 -10.37 7.16
C GLY A 44 -10.70 -11.33 5.98
N TYR A 45 -9.53 -11.77 5.52
CA TYR A 45 -9.43 -12.83 4.53
C TYR A 45 -9.81 -14.16 5.17
N SER A 46 -10.80 -14.85 4.61
CA SER A 46 -11.16 -16.21 5.00
C SER A 46 -10.72 -17.19 3.93
N ARG A 47 -9.86 -18.14 4.30
CA ARG A 47 -9.38 -19.20 3.41
C ARG A 47 -10.53 -20.17 3.12
N PRO A 48 -10.89 -20.44 1.86
CA PRO A 48 -11.87 -21.48 1.52
C PRO A 48 -11.44 -22.84 2.09
N ALA A 49 -12.38 -23.56 2.71
CA ALA A 49 -12.09 -24.86 3.32
C ALA A 49 -11.50 -25.85 2.30
N GLY A 50 -10.40 -26.50 2.68
CA GLY A 50 -9.70 -27.47 1.82
C GLY A 50 -8.85 -26.88 0.69
N SER A 51 -8.88 -25.56 0.47
CA SER A 51 -8.02 -24.90 -0.53
C SER A 51 -6.57 -24.76 -0.03
N ARG A 52 -5.59 -24.72 -0.93
CA ARG A 52 -4.20 -24.33 -0.67
C ARG A 52 -4.05 -22.82 -0.88
N LEU A 53 -3.46 -22.11 0.08
CA LEU A 53 -3.31 -20.67 0.03
C LEU A 53 -1.97 -20.27 -0.62
N VAL A 54 -2.05 -19.43 -1.64
CA VAL A 54 -0.91 -18.77 -2.28
C VAL A 54 -0.92 -17.29 -1.87
N LEU A 55 0.08 -16.89 -1.10
CA LEU A 55 0.30 -15.50 -0.69
C LEU A 55 1.17 -14.79 -1.72
N CYS A 56 0.68 -13.73 -2.34
CA CYS A 56 1.45 -12.89 -3.27
C CYS A 56 1.86 -11.58 -2.59
N GLU A 57 3.18 -11.35 -2.46
CA GLU A 57 3.78 -10.23 -1.73
C GLU A 57 4.69 -9.40 -2.63
N GLY A 58 4.69 -8.08 -2.42
CA GLY A 58 5.54 -7.16 -3.18
C GLY A 58 5.01 -5.73 -3.21
N GLY A 59 5.41 -5.02 -4.26
CA GLY A 59 5.07 -3.61 -4.52
C GLY A 59 3.84 -3.40 -5.41
N SER A 60 3.88 -2.36 -6.23
CA SER A 60 2.84 -1.96 -7.18
C SER A 60 2.52 -3.02 -8.24
N MET A 61 3.51 -3.81 -8.68
CA MET A 61 3.30 -4.88 -9.67
C MET A 61 2.41 -6.01 -9.13
N VAL A 62 2.51 -6.32 -7.84
CA VAL A 62 1.65 -7.32 -7.18
C VAL A 62 0.27 -6.73 -6.94
N TRP A 63 0.20 -5.48 -6.50
CA TRP A 63 -1.07 -4.77 -6.32
C TRP A 63 -1.89 -4.71 -7.61
N GLY A 64 -1.22 -4.54 -8.76
CA GLY A 64 -1.86 -4.35 -10.06
C GLY A 64 -2.08 -2.88 -10.39
N VAL A 65 -1.12 -2.01 -10.05
CA VAL A 65 -1.11 -0.65 -10.62
C VAL A 65 -1.01 -0.78 -12.15
N ASP A 66 -1.84 -0.03 -12.87
CA ASP A 66 -1.93 -0.01 -14.34
C ASP A 66 -2.50 -1.27 -15.03
N GLY A 67 -3.29 -2.08 -14.31
CA GLY A 67 -4.07 -3.12 -14.98
C GLY A 67 -4.60 -4.22 -14.07
N GLN A 68 -4.82 -5.39 -14.66
CA GLN A 68 -5.24 -6.55 -13.90
C GLN A 68 -4.05 -7.11 -13.10
N SER A 69 -4.17 -7.13 -11.77
CA SER A 69 -3.13 -7.69 -10.90
C SER A 69 -2.79 -9.14 -11.28
N PHE A 70 -1.51 -9.49 -11.33
CA PHE A 70 -1.12 -10.87 -11.64
C PHE A 70 -1.68 -11.90 -10.64
N PRO A 71 -1.88 -11.60 -9.33
CA PRO A 71 -2.50 -12.56 -8.42
C PRO A 71 -3.93 -12.91 -8.84
N LEU A 72 -4.68 -11.96 -9.39
CA LEU A 72 -6.01 -12.24 -9.95
C LEU A 72 -5.93 -13.10 -11.21
N GLN A 73 -4.96 -12.85 -12.09
CA GLN A 73 -4.72 -13.68 -13.27
C GLN A 73 -4.31 -15.11 -12.86
N LEU A 74 -3.45 -15.23 -11.83
CA LEU A 74 -3.01 -16.50 -11.26
C LEU A 74 -4.19 -17.30 -10.69
N GLN A 75 -5.09 -16.66 -9.95
CA GLN A 75 -6.33 -17.29 -9.49
C GLN A 75 -7.11 -17.87 -10.68
N GLY A 76 -7.31 -17.09 -11.74
CA GLY A 76 -8.01 -17.56 -12.95
C GLY A 76 -7.33 -18.74 -13.64
N VAL A 77 -5.99 -18.80 -13.66
CA VAL A 77 -5.24 -19.95 -14.20
C VAL A 77 -5.37 -21.18 -13.31
N LEU A 78 -5.32 -21.01 -11.98
CA LEU A 78 -5.43 -22.11 -11.03
C LEU A 78 -6.85 -22.67 -10.98
N ASP A 79 -7.87 -21.83 -11.09
CA ASP A 79 -9.27 -22.27 -11.13
C ASP A 79 -9.55 -23.15 -12.35
N LYS A 80 -8.91 -22.87 -13.50
CA LYS A 80 -8.99 -23.74 -14.69
C LYS A 80 -8.38 -25.13 -14.46
N ARG A 81 -7.46 -25.26 -13.51
CA ARG A 81 -6.84 -26.55 -13.11
C ARG A 81 -7.58 -27.23 -11.95
N GLY A 82 -8.59 -26.58 -11.40
CA GLY A 82 -9.45 -27.11 -10.35
C GLY A 82 -9.94 -26.00 -9.42
N LYS A 83 -11.16 -25.53 -9.67
CA LYS A 83 -11.81 -24.46 -8.93
C LYS A 83 -11.87 -24.78 -7.43
N GLY A 84 -11.50 -23.82 -6.59
CA GLY A 84 -11.53 -23.96 -5.13
C GLY A 84 -10.41 -24.81 -4.52
N ARG A 85 -9.54 -25.43 -5.34
CA ARG A 85 -8.34 -26.12 -4.83
C ARG A 85 -7.27 -25.14 -4.35
N PHE A 86 -7.25 -23.95 -4.92
CA PHE A 86 -6.30 -22.90 -4.59
C PHE A 86 -7.04 -21.60 -4.31
N ALA A 87 -6.51 -20.84 -3.36
CA ALA A 87 -6.93 -19.49 -3.10
C ALA A 87 -5.70 -18.58 -3.15
N VAL A 88 -5.77 -17.50 -3.91
CA VAL A 88 -4.68 -16.55 -4.11
C VAL A 88 -5.01 -15.27 -3.33
N LEU A 89 -4.08 -14.85 -2.48
CA LEU A 89 -4.21 -13.64 -1.67
C LEU A 89 -3.20 -12.60 -2.16
N ASN A 90 -3.71 -11.46 -2.62
CA ASN A 90 -2.90 -10.31 -3.00
C ASN A 90 -2.57 -9.44 -1.79
N ARG A 91 -1.27 -9.32 -1.47
CA ARG A 91 -0.71 -8.44 -0.42
C ARG A 91 0.30 -7.45 -0.98
N GLY A 92 0.21 -7.12 -2.26
CA GLY A 92 0.97 -6.04 -2.86
C GLY A 92 0.69 -4.72 -2.14
N VAL A 93 1.70 -3.86 -2.03
CA VAL A 93 1.51 -2.49 -1.51
C VAL A 93 2.26 -1.53 -2.44
N PRO A 94 1.55 -0.66 -3.18
CA PRO A 94 2.20 0.35 -4.03
C PRO A 94 3.15 1.23 -3.21
N GLY A 95 4.30 1.57 -3.81
CA GLY A 95 5.33 2.38 -3.15
C GLY A 95 6.14 1.66 -2.07
N ALA A 96 5.81 0.41 -1.71
CA ALA A 96 6.60 -0.33 -0.72
C ALA A 96 8.00 -0.65 -1.26
N ASN A 97 9.00 -0.59 -0.39
CA ASN A 97 10.39 -1.00 -0.65
C ASN A 97 10.68 -2.40 -0.07
N PHE A 98 11.89 -2.92 -0.31
CA PHE A 98 12.27 -4.27 0.10
C PHE A 98 12.12 -4.48 1.61
N ALA A 99 12.65 -3.57 2.43
CA ALA A 99 12.62 -3.67 3.89
C ALA A 99 11.19 -3.69 4.44
N GLN A 100 10.32 -2.81 3.94
CA GLN A 100 8.91 -2.75 4.33
C GLN A 100 8.17 -4.03 3.92
N THR A 101 8.43 -4.53 2.71
CA THR A 101 7.78 -5.75 2.21
C THR A 101 8.24 -6.96 2.99
N PHE A 102 9.54 -7.07 3.31
CA PHE A 102 10.10 -8.15 4.11
C PHE A 102 9.54 -8.18 5.54
N SER A 103 9.38 -7.00 6.16
CA SER A 103 8.74 -6.89 7.47
C SER A 103 7.30 -7.41 7.44
N ARG A 104 6.51 -7.06 6.41
CA ARG A 104 5.13 -7.55 6.29
C ARG A 104 5.04 -9.04 6.02
N VAL A 105 5.90 -9.58 5.15
CA VAL A 105 5.91 -11.02 4.83
C VAL A 105 6.01 -11.84 6.11
N LYS A 106 6.84 -11.42 7.07
CA LYS A 106 6.97 -12.11 8.37
C LYS A 106 5.65 -12.14 9.14
N ASP A 107 4.94 -11.02 9.21
CA ASP A 107 3.65 -10.92 9.91
C ASP A 107 2.56 -11.70 9.17
N ASP A 108 2.53 -11.60 7.84
CA ASP A 108 1.54 -12.23 6.97
C ASP A 108 1.71 -13.75 6.90
N LEU A 109 2.94 -14.27 7.02
CA LEU A 109 3.21 -15.70 7.22
C LEU A 109 2.54 -16.24 8.48
N GLY A 110 2.67 -15.53 9.61
CA GLY A 110 2.05 -15.92 10.87
C GLY A 110 0.53 -15.80 10.84
N LYS A 111 0.01 -14.72 10.24
CA LYS A 111 -1.41 -14.39 10.17
C LYS A 111 -2.19 -15.31 9.23
N TYR A 112 -1.69 -15.55 8.02
CA TYR A 112 -2.43 -16.24 6.97
C TYR A 112 -2.03 -17.71 6.81
N ARG A 113 -0.86 -18.11 7.32
CA ARG A 113 -0.31 -19.48 7.19
C ARG A 113 -0.42 -20.02 5.76
N PRO A 114 0.18 -19.34 4.77
CA PRO A 114 0.10 -19.76 3.39
C PRO A 114 0.85 -21.07 3.14
N ASP A 115 0.40 -21.84 2.15
CA ASP A 115 1.12 -23.03 1.68
C ASP A 115 2.24 -22.64 0.70
N PHE A 116 2.05 -21.54 -0.01
CA PHE A 116 3.00 -21.01 -0.99
C PHE A 116 3.12 -19.49 -0.86
N VAL A 117 4.32 -18.97 -1.06
CA VAL A 117 4.57 -17.53 -1.14
C VAL A 117 5.18 -17.21 -2.51
N VAL A 118 4.57 -16.25 -3.20
CA VAL A 118 5.12 -15.64 -4.42
C VAL A 118 5.55 -14.23 -4.05
N TYR A 119 6.86 -14.02 -3.95
CA TYR A 119 7.44 -12.73 -3.64
C TYR A 119 7.96 -12.07 -4.92
N VAL A 120 7.47 -10.88 -5.21
CA VAL A 120 8.00 -10.02 -6.29
C VAL A 120 8.71 -8.83 -5.62
N PRO A 121 10.05 -8.77 -5.70
CA PRO A 121 10.80 -7.66 -5.13
C PRO A 121 10.30 -6.33 -5.69
N PRO A 122 9.98 -5.35 -4.84
CA PRO A 122 9.65 -4.01 -5.32
C PRO A 122 10.89 -3.35 -5.95
N ASN A 123 10.65 -2.39 -6.83
CA ASN A 123 11.70 -1.55 -7.43
C ASN A 123 11.86 -0.20 -6.72
N ASN A 124 11.08 0.07 -5.67
CA ASN A 124 11.07 1.37 -4.97
C ASN A 124 12.27 1.55 -4.02
N ASP A 125 13.18 0.59 -3.95
CA ASP A 125 14.43 0.71 -3.19
C ASP A 125 15.40 1.72 -3.81
N TYR A 126 15.26 2.07 -5.09
CA TYR A 126 16.03 3.17 -5.69
C TYR A 126 15.47 4.56 -5.36
N TRP A 127 14.26 4.62 -4.80
CA TRP A 127 13.51 5.86 -4.55
C TRP A 127 13.37 6.18 -3.05
N ASN A 128 13.89 5.31 -2.17
CA ASN A 128 13.95 5.49 -0.71
C ASN A 128 15.40 5.44 -0.24
#